data_AF-A0A821RLJ3-F1
#
_entry.id   AF-A0A821RLJ3-F1
#
_cell.length_a   1.000
_cell.length_b   1.000
_cell.length_c   1.000
_cell.angle_alpha   90.00
_cell.angle_beta   90.00
_cell.angle_gamma   90.00
#
_symmetry.space_group_name_H-M   'P 1'
#
loop_
_entity.id
_entity.type
_entity.pdbx_description
1 polymer ?
#
loop_
_entity_poly.entity_id
_entity_poly.type
_entity_poly.pdbx_seq_one_letter_code
_entity_poly.pdbx_strand_id
1 'polypeptide(L)'
;SSGKTKLFFTDWLNRIDENFEKEFWIDQSNLSEYVNRKQIYKDTINSTLKWTDFQLRPNFIIASVIAPEMFNKTHIWLALKQVETVLLGKYGIKTLDPSDYNYIGDYVNDDDSHDYKRAHGFNYHNGPEWLWLTGYYIRAKIYWSKQQNDQIIYKQTIKHIRQLISSHIDLFMSNDWKGLPELTNADGRLCPYSCNVQAWSSATLIEALYDLIRS
;
A
#
# COMPACT_ATOMS: atom_id res chain seq x y z
N SER A 1 -42.90 -11.69 11.25
CA SER A 1 -42.12 -10.87 12.20
C SER A 1 -40.75 -11.51 12.41
N SER A 2 -39.77 -11.20 11.57
CA SER A 2 -38.39 -11.67 11.77
C SER A 2 -37.78 -10.89 12.93
N GLY A 3 -37.49 -11.58 14.04
CA GLY A 3 -36.89 -10.98 15.22
C GLY A 3 -35.60 -10.25 14.87
N LYS A 4 -35.49 -8.98 15.27
CA LYS A 4 -34.25 -8.21 15.13
C LYS A 4 -33.24 -8.76 16.13
N THR A 5 -32.27 -9.52 15.65
CA THR A 5 -31.10 -9.93 16.45
C THR A 5 -30.35 -8.67 16.90
N LYS A 6 -30.18 -8.50 18.21
CA LYS A 6 -29.30 -7.44 18.75
C LYS A 6 -27.86 -7.91 18.61
N LEU A 7 -27.05 -7.14 17.88
CA LEU A 7 -25.61 -7.34 17.79
C LEU A 7 -24.92 -6.26 18.63
N PHE A 8 -24.00 -6.67 19.50
CA PHE A 8 -23.14 -5.76 20.26
C PHE A 8 -21.85 -5.45 19.48
N PHE A 9 -21.19 -4.33 19.81
CA PHE A 9 -19.89 -4.00 19.21
C PHE A 9 -18.84 -5.09 19.45
N THR A 10 -18.89 -5.76 20.60
CA THR A 10 -18.02 -6.91 20.91
C THR A 10 -18.25 -8.09 19.96
N ASP A 11 -19.50 -8.35 19.58
CA ASP A 11 -19.81 -9.42 18.63
C ASP A 11 -19.27 -9.10 17.23
N TRP A 12 -19.28 -7.81 16.85
CA TRP A 12 -18.67 -7.34 15.60
C TRP A 12 -17.15 -7.49 15.62
N LEU A 13 -16.48 -7.05 16.69
CA LEU A 13 -15.03 -7.17 16.83
C LEU A 13 -14.58 -8.63 16.78
N ASN A 14 -15.24 -9.51 17.54
CA ASN A 14 -14.92 -10.95 17.52
C ASN A 14 -15.08 -11.54 16.12
N ARG A 15 -16.12 -11.15 15.37
CA ARG A 15 -16.31 -11.62 13.98
C ARG A 15 -15.20 -11.12 13.06
N ILE A 16 -14.71 -9.90 13.24
CA ILE A 16 -13.59 -9.37 12.45
C ILE A 16 -12.32 -10.16 12.79
N ASP A 17 -12.00 -10.30 14.08
CA ASP A 17 -10.80 -11.00 14.54
C ASP A 17 -10.77 -12.47 14.08
N GLU A 18 -11.92 -13.15 14.11
CA GLU A 18 -12.02 -14.56 13.71
C GLU A 18 -11.89 -14.79 12.20
N ASN A 19 -12.16 -13.79 11.36
CA ASN A 19 -12.34 -13.98 9.92
C ASN A 19 -11.41 -13.16 9.05
N PHE A 20 -10.90 -12.02 9.50
CA PHE A 20 -10.10 -11.12 8.66
C PHE A 20 -8.90 -11.84 8.02
N GLU A 21 -8.05 -12.48 8.83
CA GLU A 21 -6.90 -13.24 8.32
C GLU A 21 -7.34 -14.35 7.37
N LYS A 22 -8.39 -15.11 7.70
CA LYS A 22 -8.86 -16.24 6.89
C LYS A 22 -9.33 -15.80 5.50
N GLU A 23 -10.02 -14.67 5.45
CA GLU A 23 -10.62 -14.17 4.21
C GLU A 23 -9.58 -13.47 3.33
N PHE A 24 -8.70 -12.65 3.93
CA PHE A 24 -7.78 -11.78 3.19
C PHE A 24 -6.42 -12.42 2.91
N TRP A 25 -5.88 -13.28 3.77
CA TRP A 25 -4.55 -13.85 3.55
C TRP A 25 -4.54 -14.86 2.39
N ILE A 26 -3.57 -14.71 1.49
CA ILE A 26 -3.30 -15.69 0.44
C ILE A 26 -2.05 -16.47 0.83
N ASP A 27 -2.27 -17.66 1.38
CA ASP A 27 -1.19 -18.58 1.73
C ASP A 27 -0.50 -19.21 0.50
N GLN A 28 0.60 -19.92 0.74
CA GLN A 28 1.40 -20.60 -0.30
C GLN A 28 0.65 -21.74 -0.99
N SER A 29 -0.24 -22.41 -0.26
CA SER A 29 -1.02 -23.58 -0.70
C SER A 29 -2.31 -23.22 -1.43
N ASN A 30 -2.70 -21.95 -1.48
CA ASN A 30 -3.93 -21.51 -2.13
C ASN A 30 -3.93 -21.95 -3.60
N LEU A 31 -4.99 -22.58 -4.09
CA LEU A 31 -5.06 -23.14 -5.45
C LEU A 31 -6.02 -22.38 -6.37
N SER A 32 -6.55 -21.23 -5.93
CA SER A 32 -7.44 -20.41 -6.77
C SER A 32 -6.73 -19.99 -8.06
N GLU A 33 -7.43 -20.18 -9.19
CA GLU A 33 -6.97 -19.78 -10.53
C GLU A 33 -6.72 -18.27 -10.65
N TYR A 34 -7.33 -17.47 -9.77
CA TYR A 34 -7.22 -16.02 -9.76
C TYR A 34 -5.95 -15.49 -9.08
N VAL A 35 -5.15 -16.37 -8.46
CA VAL A 35 -4.00 -15.91 -7.67
C VAL A 35 -2.80 -15.63 -8.58
N ASN A 36 -2.44 -14.35 -8.68
CA ASN A 36 -1.18 -13.91 -9.29
C ASN A 36 0.02 -14.06 -8.33
N ARG A 37 -0.15 -13.70 -7.05
CA ARG A 37 0.92 -13.81 -6.02
C ARG A 37 0.43 -14.47 -4.73
N LYS A 38 1.35 -15.18 -4.07
CA LYS A 38 1.16 -15.78 -2.74
C LYS A 38 1.85 -14.93 -1.68
N GLN A 39 1.52 -15.18 -0.42
CA GLN A 39 2.07 -14.49 0.74
C GLN A 39 1.77 -12.98 0.75
N ILE A 40 0.56 -12.64 0.34
CA ILE A 40 0.02 -11.28 0.29
C ILE A 40 -1.37 -11.27 0.95
N TYR A 41 -1.86 -10.07 1.24
CA TYR A 41 -3.28 -9.87 1.55
C TYR A 41 -4.01 -9.45 0.28
N LYS A 42 -5.19 -10.03 0.06
CA LYS A 42 -6.14 -9.60 -0.95
C LYS A 42 -6.44 -8.11 -0.81
N ASP A 43 -6.70 -7.45 -1.93
CA ASP A 43 -7.14 -6.05 -1.91
C ASP A 43 -8.62 -5.92 -1.51
N THR A 44 -9.43 -6.88 -1.98
CA THR A 44 -10.88 -6.89 -1.80
C THR A 44 -11.40 -8.31 -1.57
N ILE A 45 -12.64 -8.43 -1.13
CA ILE A 45 -13.35 -9.70 -0.97
C ILE A 45 -14.69 -9.60 -1.68
N ASN A 46 -15.01 -10.61 -2.48
CA ASN A 46 -16.27 -10.74 -3.20
C ASN A 46 -16.52 -9.67 -4.26
N SER A 47 -15.45 -9.21 -4.93
CA SER A 47 -15.59 -8.35 -6.10
C SER A 47 -16.43 -9.02 -7.20
N THR A 48 -17.02 -8.18 -8.06
CA THR A 48 -17.76 -8.64 -9.25
C THR A 48 -16.83 -9.39 -10.20
N LEU A 49 -15.63 -8.84 -10.43
CA LEU A 49 -14.55 -9.51 -11.14
C LEU A 49 -13.68 -10.25 -10.13
N LYS A 50 -13.79 -11.58 -10.05
CA LYS A 50 -13.17 -12.34 -8.96
C LYS A 50 -11.65 -12.22 -8.85
N TRP A 51 -10.96 -11.96 -9.95
CA TRP A 51 -9.51 -11.78 -9.93
C TRP A 51 -9.06 -10.48 -9.27
N THR A 52 -9.91 -9.45 -9.17
CA THR A 52 -9.54 -8.19 -8.51
C THR A 52 -9.34 -8.34 -7.01
N ASP A 53 -9.99 -9.33 -6.40
CA ASP A 53 -9.77 -9.69 -4.99
C ASP A 53 -8.30 -10.07 -4.73
N PHE A 54 -7.66 -10.73 -5.69
CA PHE A 54 -6.33 -11.33 -5.55
C PHE A 54 -5.17 -10.44 -6.03
N GLN A 55 -5.45 -9.17 -6.38
CA GLN A 55 -4.41 -8.25 -6.81
C GLN A 55 -3.51 -7.85 -5.64
N LEU A 56 -2.19 -7.87 -5.87
CA LEU A 56 -1.28 -7.20 -4.95
C LEU A 56 -1.41 -5.69 -5.14
N ARG A 57 -2.04 -5.06 -4.16
CA ARG A 57 -2.19 -3.61 -4.03
C ARG A 57 -1.75 -3.17 -2.64
N PRO A 58 -1.37 -1.89 -2.46
CA PRO A 58 -0.78 -1.41 -1.22
C PRO A 58 -1.81 -1.11 -0.11
N ASN A 59 -3.11 -1.28 -0.34
CA ASN A 59 -4.15 -0.81 0.56
C ASN A 59 -4.15 -1.51 1.93
N PHE A 60 -3.80 -2.81 1.98
CA PHE A 60 -3.73 -3.55 3.24
C PHE A 60 -2.74 -2.94 4.25
N ILE A 61 -1.74 -2.17 3.76
CA ILE A 61 -0.75 -1.49 4.60
C ILE A 61 -1.45 -0.55 5.58
N ILE A 62 -2.50 0.15 5.13
CA ILE A 62 -3.28 1.09 5.95
C ILE A 62 -3.90 0.35 7.13
N ALA A 63 -4.61 -0.75 6.86
CA ALA A 63 -5.21 -1.59 7.89
C ALA A 63 -4.14 -2.13 8.87
N SER A 64 -2.96 -2.49 8.37
CA SER A 64 -1.86 -3.00 9.21
C SER A 64 -1.24 -1.96 10.16
N VAL A 65 -1.48 -0.67 9.91
CA VAL A 65 -1.06 0.44 10.78
C VAL A 65 -2.17 0.79 11.78
N ILE A 66 -3.43 0.79 11.33
CA ILE A 66 -4.56 1.27 12.13
C ILE A 66 -5.09 0.19 13.09
N ALA A 67 -5.12 -1.07 12.65
CA ALA A 67 -5.61 -2.21 13.43
C ALA A 67 -4.62 -3.38 13.33
N PRO A 68 -3.38 -3.22 13.82
CA PRO A 68 -2.34 -4.26 13.71
C PRO A 68 -2.72 -5.58 14.39
N GLU A 69 -3.61 -5.56 15.39
CA GLU A 69 -4.13 -6.73 16.09
C GLU A 69 -4.86 -7.72 15.18
N MET A 70 -5.42 -7.24 14.07
CA MET A 70 -6.10 -8.08 13.08
C MET A 70 -5.13 -8.94 12.27
N PHE A 71 -3.82 -8.66 12.33
CA PHE A 71 -2.83 -9.26 11.46
C PHE A 71 -1.97 -10.32 12.15
N ASN A 72 -1.76 -11.44 11.47
CA ASN A 72 -0.74 -12.40 11.86
C ASN A 72 0.65 -11.80 11.59
N LYS A 73 1.46 -11.67 12.65
CA LYS A 73 2.81 -11.08 12.61
C LYS A 73 3.73 -11.63 11.50
N THR A 74 3.68 -12.93 11.23
CA THR A 74 4.53 -13.54 10.19
C THR A 74 4.00 -13.20 8.80
N HIS A 75 2.70 -13.31 8.61
CA HIS A 75 2.04 -13.03 7.33
C HIS A 75 2.23 -11.57 6.91
N ILE A 76 1.95 -10.61 7.80
CA ILE A 76 2.12 -9.19 7.49
C ILE A 76 3.57 -8.82 7.19
N TRP A 77 4.53 -9.45 7.88
CA TRP A 77 5.94 -9.22 7.58
C TRP A 77 6.34 -9.73 6.19
N LEU A 78 5.81 -10.88 5.77
CA LEU A 78 6.00 -11.39 4.41
C LEU A 78 5.33 -10.49 3.37
N ALA A 79 4.09 -10.05 3.61
CA ALA A 79 3.39 -9.14 2.71
C ALA A 79 4.10 -7.79 2.56
N LEU A 80 4.61 -7.21 3.66
CA LEU A 80 5.39 -5.97 3.60
C LEU A 80 6.71 -6.14 2.84
N LYS A 81 7.32 -7.34 2.85
CA LYS A 81 8.47 -7.64 1.97
C LYS A 81 8.06 -7.70 0.50
N GLN A 82 6.88 -8.25 0.17
CA GLN A 82 6.36 -8.20 -1.20
C GLN A 82 6.11 -6.76 -1.66
N VAL A 83 5.57 -5.91 -0.79
CA VAL A 83 5.44 -4.47 -1.09
C VAL A 83 6.81 -3.84 -1.35
N GLU A 84 7.80 -4.08 -0.48
CA GLU A 84 9.15 -3.54 -0.61
C GLU A 84 9.84 -3.96 -1.92
N THR A 85 9.63 -5.21 -2.37
CA THR A 85 10.28 -5.73 -3.57
C THR A 85 9.52 -5.46 -4.87
N VAL A 86 8.19 -5.35 -4.82
CA VAL A 86 7.34 -5.28 -6.01
C VAL A 86 6.72 -3.91 -6.22
N LEU A 87 6.22 -3.28 -5.15
CA LEU A 87 5.42 -2.05 -5.26
C LEU A 87 6.18 -0.78 -4.90
N LEU A 88 7.18 -0.85 -4.02
CA LEU A 88 7.93 0.32 -3.58
C LEU A 88 8.69 0.94 -4.76
N GLY A 89 8.30 2.16 -5.12
CA GLY A 89 8.99 3.00 -6.08
C GLY A 89 10.04 3.90 -5.43
N LYS A 90 10.59 4.82 -6.20
CA LYS A 90 11.62 5.75 -5.70
C LYS A 90 11.07 6.72 -4.64
N TYR A 91 9.83 7.15 -4.85
CA TYR A 91 9.13 8.11 -3.98
C TYR A 91 7.76 7.58 -3.56
N GLY A 92 6.95 7.09 -4.49
CA GLY A 92 5.63 6.53 -4.20
C GLY A 92 5.59 5.00 -4.12
N ILE A 93 4.43 4.47 -3.76
CA ILE A 93 4.11 3.04 -3.88
C ILE A 93 3.23 2.84 -5.10
N LYS A 94 3.60 1.89 -5.97
CA LYS A 94 2.79 1.48 -7.13
C LYS A 94 1.42 1.00 -6.67
N THR A 95 0.38 1.52 -7.30
CA THR A 95 -1.01 1.20 -6.96
C THR A 95 -1.46 -0.19 -7.39
N LEU A 96 -0.69 -0.83 -8.27
CA LEU A 96 -0.91 -2.19 -8.74
C LEU A 96 0.43 -2.87 -9.03
N ASP A 97 0.48 -4.19 -8.83
CA ASP A 97 1.58 -5.05 -9.21
C ASP A 97 1.98 -4.93 -10.69
N PRO A 98 3.26 -4.65 -11.01
CA PRO A 98 3.74 -4.58 -12.39
C PRO A 98 3.56 -5.84 -13.24
N SER A 99 3.37 -7.02 -12.63
CA SER A 99 3.10 -8.25 -13.38
C SER A 99 1.61 -8.44 -13.71
N ASP A 100 0.72 -7.60 -13.18
CA ASP A 100 -0.70 -7.65 -13.49
C ASP A 100 -0.95 -7.15 -14.93
N TYR A 101 -1.83 -7.83 -15.66
CA TYR A 101 -2.17 -7.46 -17.03
C TYR A 101 -2.68 -6.01 -17.15
N ASN A 102 -3.32 -5.48 -16.12
CA ASN A 102 -3.91 -4.13 -16.13
C ASN A 102 -2.92 -3.04 -15.68
N TYR A 103 -1.67 -3.38 -15.36
CA TYR A 103 -0.68 -2.39 -14.92
C TYR A 103 -0.26 -1.45 -16.06
N ILE A 104 -0.43 -0.15 -15.85
CA ILE A 104 0.11 0.94 -16.67
C ILE A 104 0.65 2.03 -15.72
N GLY A 105 1.97 2.07 -15.55
CA GLY A 105 2.63 2.91 -14.53
C GLY A 105 2.67 4.42 -14.82
N ASP A 106 2.47 4.85 -16.06
CA ASP A 106 2.56 6.25 -16.46
C ASP A 106 1.17 6.83 -16.70
N TYR A 107 0.74 7.75 -15.83
CA TYR A 107 -0.57 8.39 -15.89
C TYR A 107 -0.60 9.54 -16.90
N VAL A 108 -1.57 9.49 -17.80
CA VAL A 108 -1.84 10.50 -18.83
C VAL A 108 -3.35 10.76 -18.86
N ASN A 109 -3.78 11.88 -18.29
CA ASN A 109 -5.21 12.15 -18.07
C ASN A 109 -5.97 12.48 -19.37
N ASP A 110 -5.27 13.06 -20.35
CA ASP A 110 -5.83 13.47 -21.64
C ASP A 110 -5.52 12.47 -22.76
N ASP A 111 -5.20 11.22 -22.41
CA ASP A 111 -5.00 10.15 -23.39
C ASP A 111 -6.31 9.89 -24.14
N ASP A 112 -6.38 10.33 -25.40
CA ASP A 112 -7.56 10.22 -26.27
C ASP A 112 -7.50 8.96 -27.17
N SER A 113 -6.73 7.96 -26.77
CA SER A 113 -6.65 6.69 -27.50
C SER A 113 -7.85 5.77 -27.20
N HIS A 114 -7.96 4.68 -27.96
CA HIS A 114 -8.94 3.62 -27.72
C HIS A 114 -8.43 2.50 -26.80
N ASP A 115 -7.25 2.65 -26.18
CA ASP A 115 -6.75 1.68 -25.20
C ASP A 115 -7.47 1.89 -23.87
N TYR A 116 -8.44 1.01 -23.57
CA TYR A 116 -9.29 1.08 -22.38
C TYR A 116 -8.50 1.16 -21.07
N LYS A 117 -7.24 0.72 -21.02
CA LYS A 117 -6.43 0.75 -19.80
C LYS A 117 -5.93 2.15 -19.46
N ARG A 118 -5.85 3.06 -20.43
CA ARG A 118 -5.25 4.41 -20.25
C ARG A 118 -6.15 5.54 -20.71
N ALA A 119 -7.10 5.27 -21.61
CA ALA A 119 -7.98 6.28 -22.19
C ALA A 119 -8.62 7.14 -21.09
N HIS A 120 -8.50 8.45 -21.23
CA HIS A 120 -8.96 9.46 -20.29
C HIS A 120 -8.51 9.22 -18.84
N GLY A 121 -7.27 8.75 -18.65
CA GLY A 121 -6.69 8.55 -17.34
C GLY A 121 -7.18 7.32 -16.58
N PHE A 122 -7.75 6.31 -17.26
CA PHE A 122 -8.26 5.09 -16.61
C PHE A 122 -7.21 4.39 -15.70
N ASN A 123 -5.92 4.58 -15.97
CA ASN A 123 -4.85 4.00 -15.17
C ASN A 123 -4.47 4.78 -13.91
N TYR A 124 -5.18 5.84 -13.51
CA TYR A 124 -4.85 6.68 -12.33
C TYR A 124 -4.54 5.86 -11.05
N HIS A 125 -5.22 4.72 -10.89
CA HIS A 125 -5.03 3.76 -9.79
C HIS A 125 -4.59 2.36 -10.24
N ASN A 126 -4.03 2.21 -11.44
CA ASN A 126 -3.59 0.92 -11.99
C ASN A 126 -2.10 0.93 -12.38
N GLY A 127 -1.26 1.48 -11.52
CA GLY A 127 0.18 1.48 -11.73
C GLY A 127 0.94 2.68 -11.17
N PRO A 128 0.44 3.93 -11.30
CA PRO A 128 1.13 5.11 -10.82
C PRO A 128 1.54 4.99 -9.35
N GLU A 129 2.62 5.67 -9.00
CA GLU A 129 3.27 5.59 -7.70
C GLU A 129 2.77 6.70 -6.79
N TRP A 130 1.98 6.37 -5.77
CA TRP A 130 1.35 7.35 -4.89
C TRP A 130 2.18 7.57 -3.63
N LEU A 131 2.46 8.84 -3.31
CA LEU A 131 3.41 9.18 -2.25
C LEU A 131 2.84 9.01 -0.83
N TRP A 132 1.54 9.29 -0.64
CA TRP A 132 0.94 9.16 0.70
C TRP A 132 1.00 7.72 1.26
N LEU A 133 0.98 6.71 0.37
CA LEU A 133 1.13 5.31 0.73
C LEU A 133 2.52 4.99 1.26
N THR A 134 3.56 5.72 0.84
CA THR A 134 4.92 5.56 1.36
C THR A 134 4.97 5.89 2.85
N GLY A 135 4.20 6.89 3.30
CA GLY A 135 4.05 7.19 4.72
C GLY A 135 3.51 6.00 5.51
N TYR A 136 2.38 5.41 5.06
CA TYR A 136 1.82 4.22 5.69
C TYR A 136 2.77 3.01 5.65
N TYR A 137 3.47 2.80 4.53
CA TYR A 137 4.47 1.75 4.40
C TYR A 137 5.59 1.90 5.44
N ILE A 138 6.14 3.11 5.59
CA ILE A 138 7.18 3.38 6.59
C ILE A 138 6.66 3.09 8.00
N ARG A 139 5.46 3.59 8.35
CA ARG A 139 4.83 3.35 9.65
C ARG A 139 4.67 1.85 9.94
N ALA A 140 4.14 1.11 8.96
CA ALA A 140 3.98 -0.34 9.05
C ALA A 140 5.33 -1.05 9.25
N LYS A 141 6.35 -0.70 8.47
CA LYS A 141 7.70 -1.30 8.58
C LYS A 141 8.34 -1.04 9.94
N ILE A 142 8.23 0.17 10.50
CA ILE A 142 8.74 0.48 11.85
C ILE A 142 8.05 -0.42 12.87
N TYR A 143 6.72 -0.44 12.87
CA TYR A 143 5.95 -1.22 13.83
C TYR A 143 6.27 -2.72 13.74
N TRP A 144 6.13 -3.31 12.55
CA TRP A 144 6.26 -4.75 12.36
C TRP A 144 7.69 -5.29 12.44
N SER A 145 8.70 -4.45 12.18
CA SER A 145 10.11 -4.83 12.39
C SER A 145 10.45 -4.98 13.86
N LYS A 146 9.90 -4.13 14.75
CA LYS A 146 10.02 -4.30 16.21
C LYS A 146 9.38 -5.61 16.65
N GLN A 147 8.20 -5.91 16.11
CA GLN A 147 7.50 -7.13 16.44
C GLN A 147 8.33 -8.37 16.12
N GLN A 148 9.23 -8.35 15.12
CA GLN A 148 10.11 -9.49 14.80
C GLN A 148 11.02 -9.91 15.96
N ASN A 149 11.25 -9.06 16.96
CA ASN A 149 12.16 -9.32 18.09
C ASN A 149 13.61 -9.64 17.62
N ASP A 150 14.02 -9.06 16.49
CA ASP A 150 15.35 -9.21 15.90
C ASP A 150 15.97 -7.81 15.69
N GLN A 151 17.04 -7.54 16.45
CA GLN A 151 17.74 -6.25 16.42
C GLN A 151 18.45 -5.97 15.09
N ILE A 152 18.87 -7.00 14.35
CA ILE A 152 19.48 -6.84 13.04
C ILE A 152 18.42 -6.40 12.04
N ILE A 153 17.27 -7.09 12.02
CA ILE A 153 16.13 -6.72 11.17
C ILE A 153 15.68 -5.29 11.46
N TYR A 154 15.55 -4.92 12.73
CA TYR A 154 15.15 -3.58 13.12
C TYR A 154 16.13 -2.51 12.62
N LYS A 155 17.44 -2.68 12.89
CA LYS A 155 18.46 -1.72 12.44
C LYS A 155 18.53 -1.58 10.92
N GLN A 156 18.41 -2.68 10.18
CA GLN A 156 18.36 -2.66 8.72
C GLN A 156 17.12 -1.91 8.21
N THR A 157 15.96 -2.17 8.83
CA THR A 157 14.70 -1.50 8.50
C THR A 157 14.81 0.02 8.71
N ILE A 158 15.32 0.45 9.87
CA ILE A 158 15.51 1.88 10.17
C ILE A 158 16.51 2.54 9.21
N LYS A 159 17.58 1.84 8.83
CA LYS A 159 18.54 2.35 7.82
C LYS A 159 17.85 2.58 6.47
N HIS A 160 17.06 1.61 6.00
CA HIS A 160 16.33 1.72 4.74
C HIS A 160 15.31 2.86 4.77
N ILE A 161 14.55 2.99 5.87
CA ILE A 161 13.57 4.07 6.07
C ILE A 161 14.24 5.45 6.02
N ARG A 162 15.40 5.62 6.66
CA ARG A 162 16.15 6.89 6.60
C ARG A 162 16.57 7.25 5.17
N GLN A 163 16.93 6.26 4.36
CA GLN A 163 17.24 6.48 2.94
C GLN A 163 16.00 6.93 2.15
N LEU A 164 14.84 6.29 2.38
CA LEU A 164 13.58 6.70 1.77
C LEU A 164 13.18 8.13 2.18
N ILE A 165 13.28 8.47 3.47
CA ILE A 165 12.98 9.82 3.94
C ILE A 165 13.94 10.84 3.31
N SER A 166 15.22 10.51 3.20
CA SER A 166 16.20 11.38 2.56
C SER A 166 15.82 11.68 1.10
N SER A 167 15.38 10.66 0.33
CA SER A 167 14.96 10.89 -1.06
C SER A 167 13.72 11.79 -1.15
N HIS A 168 12.81 11.73 -0.18
CA HIS A 168 11.64 12.62 -0.12
C HIS A 168 12.03 14.04 0.25
N ILE A 169 13.01 14.23 1.13
CA ILE A 169 13.57 15.55 1.44
C ILE A 169 14.22 16.14 0.18
N ASP A 170 15.00 15.36 -0.56
CA ASP A 170 15.59 15.82 -1.83
C ASP A 170 14.51 16.23 -2.84
N LEU A 171 13.46 15.41 -2.99
CA LEU A 171 12.32 15.73 -3.85
C LEU A 171 11.63 17.03 -3.42
N PHE A 172 11.31 17.17 -2.14
CA PHE A 172 10.72 18.39 -1.56
C PHE A 172 11.58 19.62 -1.83
N MET A 173 12.91 19.51 -1.68
CA MET A 173 13.84 20.61 -1.88
C MET A 173 13.98 20.98 -3.35
N SER A 174 13.92 20.00 -4.26
CA SER A 174 13.94 20.23 -5.72
C SER A 174 12.65 20.80 -6.27
N ASN A 175 11.52 20.62 -5.58
CA ASN A 175 10.24 21.15 -6.00
C ASN A 175 10.20 22.67 -5.76
N ASP A 176 9.78 23.43 -6.78
CA ASP A 176 9.64 24.88 -6.71
C ASP A 176 8.64 25.31 -5.63
N TRP A 177 7.61 24.49 -5.43
CA TRP A 177 6.51 24.75 -4.51
C TRP A 177 6.80 24.29 -3.07
N LYS A 178 7.99 23.72 -2.81
CA LYS A 178 8.39 23.17 -1.51
C LYS A 178 7.32 22.26 -0.92
N GLY A 179 6.96 21.25 -1.70
CA GLY A 179 5.97 20.25 -1.33
C GLY A 179 6.23 18.92 -2.02
N LEU A 180 5.45 17.92 -1.64
CA LEU A 180 5.49 16.59 -2.25
C LEU A 180 4.32 16.41 -3.22
N PRO A 181 4.55 15.85 -4.41
CA PRO A 181 3.47 15.62 -5.36
C PRO A 181 2.48 14.57 -4.86
N GLU A 182 1.31 14.54 -5.47
CA GLU A 182 0.30 13.51 -5.25
C GLU A 182 0.82 12.13 -5.65
N LEU A 183 1.36 12.04 -6.86
CA LEU A 183 1.87 10.81 -7.44
C LEU A 183 3.06 11.08 -8.37
N THR A 184 3.80 10.02 -8.66
CA THR A 184 4.77 9.97 -9.75
C THR A 184 4.36 8.90 -10.76
N ASN A 185 4.83 9.08 -11.98
CA ASN A 185 4.84 8.01 -12.97
C ASN A 185 5.86 6.93 -12.55
N ALA A 186 6.01 5.86 -13.35
CA ALA A 186 6.85 4.74 -12.96
C ALA A 186 8.30 5.18 -12.69
N ASP A 187 8.91 4.54 -11.68
CA ASP A 187 10.29 4.75 -11.25
C ASP A 187 10.58 6.18 -10.75
N GLY A 188 9.55 6.84 -10.20
CA GLY A 188 9.65 8.20 -9.69
C GLY A 188 9.74 9.28 -10.77
N ARG A 189 9.39 8.98 -12.03
CA ARG A 189 9.31 9.98 -13.09
C ARG A 189 8.24 11.03 -12.76
N LEU A 190 8.51 12.29 -13.11
CA LEU A 190 7.53 13.36 -12.95
C LEU A 190 6.26 13.04 -13.73
N CYS A 191 5.09 13.19 -13.09
CA CYS A 191 3.80 13.14 -13.75
C CYS A 191 3.28 14.56 -13.97
N PRO A 192 3.12 15.03 -15.22
CA PRO A 192 2.61 16.38 -15.51
C PRO A 192 1.18 16.63 -15.00
N TYR A 193 0.38 15.57 -14.86
CA TYR A 193 -1.02 15.65 -14.41
C TYR A 193 -1.17 15.52 -12.88
N SER A 194 -0.08 15.26 -12.16
CA SER A 194 -0.11 15.18 -10.70
C SER A 194 -0.21 16.58 -10.08
N CYS A 195 -0.96 16.70 -9.00
CA CYS A 195 -0.82 17.86 -8.12
C CYS A 195 0.64 17.95 -7.61
N ASN A 196 1.27 19.12 -7.75
CA ASN A 196 2.67 19.33 -7.36
C ASN A 196 2.89 19.38 -5.85
N VAL A 197 1.86 19.73 -5.08
CA VAL A 197 1.89 19.80 -3.61
C VAL A 197 0.59 19.26 -3.06
N GLN A 198 0.64 18.03 -2.55
CA GLN A 198 -0.54 17.33 -2.09
C GLN A 198 -0.50 17.08 -0.59
N ALA A 199 -1.56 17.52 0.10
CA ALA A 199 -1.62 17.53 1.56
C ALA A 199 -1.38 16.15 2.18
N TRP A 200 -1.98 15.08 1.62
CA TRP A 200 -1.82 13.74 2.15
C TRP A 200 -0.41 13.18 2.00
N SER A 201 0.35 13.63 0.98
CA SER A 201 1.69 13.10 0.69
C SER A 201 2.67 13.61 1.75
N SER A 202 2.50 14.87 2.14
CA SER A 202 3.25 15.45 3.26
C SER A 202 2.76 14.96 4.61
N ALA A 203 1.44 14.86 4.82
CA ALA A 203 0.87 14.50 6.12
C ALA A 203 1.31 13.09 6.57
N THR A 204 1.18 12.07 5.71
CA THR A 204 1.55 10.69 6.09
C THR A 204 3.06 10.51 6.27
N LEU A 205 3.88 11.28 5.55
CA LEU A 205 5.32 11.31 5.78
C LEU A 205 5.67 11.94 7.13
N ILE A 206 4.97 12.99 7.55
CA ILE A 206 5.13 13.60 8.87
C ILE A 206 4.74 12.61 9.98
N GLU A 207 3.64 11.86 9.81
CA GLU A 207 3.27 10.79 10.75
C GLU A 207 4.36 9.70 10.83
N ALA A 208 4.91 9.29 9.69
CA ALA A 208 6.02 8.34 9.63
C ALA A 208 7.28 8.85 10.34
N LEU A 209 7.61 10.14 10.20
CA LEU A 209 8.70 10.80 10.91
C LEU A 209 8.45 10.83 12.42
N TYR A 210 7.22 11.13 12.84
CA TYR A 210 6.83 11.12 14.25
C TYR A 210 7.03 9.74 14.87
N ASP A 211 6.59 8.68 14.19
CA ASP A 211 6.77 7.30 14.63
C ASP A 211 8.26 6.93 14.69
N LEU A 212 9.07 7.34 13.70
CA LEU A 212 10.52 7.10 13.65
C LEU A 212 11.27 7.78 14.82
N ILE A 213 10.92 9.02 15.14
CA ILE A 213 11.56 9.77 16.24
C ILE A 213 11.25 9.13 17.60
N ARG A 214 10.06 8.53 17.74
CA ARG A 214 9.62 7.84 18.95
C ARG A 214 9.96 6.34 18.96
N SER A 215 10.61 5.84 17.90
CA SER A 215 10.86 4.42 17.72
C SER A 215 12.05 3.89 18.50
#